data_AF-B0CS99-F1
#
_entry.id   AF-B0CS99-F1
#
_cell.length_a   1.000
_cell.length_b   1.000
_cell.length_c   1.000
_cell.angle_alpha   90.00
_cell.angle_beta   90.00
_cell.angle_gamma   90.00
#
_symmetry.space_group_name_H-M   'P 1'
#
loop_
_entity.id
_entity.type
_entity.pdbx_description
1 polymer ?
#
loop_
_entity_poly.entity_id
_entity_poly.type
_entity_poly.pdbx_seq_one_letter_code
_entity_poly.pdbx_strand_id
1 'polypeptide(L)'
;MSFTQITNGNFNLLIIPLPMTSNFIPTHDKQAGSQLDEAIVEDHSVSPTLPEIPNPDLKLDFSDIIGPSSAEEEKVQKRASNVLKLAEKNEKLKAELKAMTDRIEAAERRKIQLTEQKLAEELSQES
;
A
#
# COMPACT_ATOMS: atom_id res chain seq x y z
N MET A 1 -38.18 -31.50 -30.02
CA MET A 1 -37.62 -30.72 -28.89
C MET A 1 -36.49 -31.55 -28.32
N SER A 2 -35.24 -31.17 -28.60
CA SER A 2 -34.07 -31.97 -28.25
C SER A 2 -33.44 -31.40 -26.98
N PHE A 3 -33.38 -32.20 -25.91
CA PHE A 3 -32.70 -31.88 -24.66
C PHE A 3 -31.24 -32.34 -24.76
N THR A 4 -30.29 -31.41 -24.75
CA THR A 4 -28.87 -31.71 -24.55
C THR A 4 -28.58 -31.79 -23.06
N GLN A 5 -28.16 -32.96 -22.60
CA GLN A 5 -27.63 -33.17 -21.24
C GLN A 5 -26.22 -32.56 -21.15
N ILE A 6 -25.95 -31.75 -20.13
CA ILE A 6 -24.61 -31.25 -19.81
C ILE A 6 -23.97 -32.21 -18.82
N THR A 7 -22.90 -32.87 -19.25
CA THR A 7 -22.09 -33.80 -18.48
C THR A 7 -21.22 -33.06 -17.47
N ASN A 8 -21.19 -33.54 -16.22
CA ASN A 8 -20.38 -33.02 -15.12
C ASN A 8 -18.88 -33.11 -15.42
N GLY A 9 -18.21 -31.96 -15.52
CA GLY A 9 -16.76 -31.84 -15.63
C GLY A 9 -16.10 -31.93 -14.25
N ASN A 10 -15.20 -32.90 -14.12
CA ASN A 10 -14.35 -33.13 -12.95
C ASN A 10 -13.33 -31.98 -12.78
N PHE A 11 -13.58 -31.03 -11.88
CA PHE A 11 -12.64 -29.96 -11.56
C PHE A 11 -11.62 -30.46 -10.52
N ASN A 12 -10.47 -30.96 -11.01
CA ASN A 12 -9.28 -31.12 -10.19
C ASN A 12 -8.79 -29.73 -9.76
N LEU A 13 -9.00 -29.39 -8.49
CA LEU A 13 -8.59 -28.12 -7.89
C LEU A 13 -7.07 -28.15 -7.64
N LEU A 14 -6.28 -27.65 -8.60
CA LEU A 14 -4.85 -27.46 -8.41
C LEU A 14 -4.61 -26.24 -7.50
N ILE A 15 -4.45 -26.47 -6.19
CA ILE A 15 -4.06 -25.44 -5.23
C ILE A 15 -2.61 -25.04 -5.52
N ILE A 16 -2.41 -23.85 -6.07
CA ILE A 16 -1.08 -23.26 -6.25
C ILE A 16 -0.74 -22.48 -4.97
N PRO A 17 0.31 -22.84 -4.22
CA PRO A 17 0.71 -22.08 -3.03
C PRO A 17 1.35 -20.74 -3.44
N LEU A 18 0.86 -19.65 -2.83
CA LEU A 18 1.44 -18.31 -2.96
C LEU A 18 2.76 -18.25 -2.19
N PRO A 19 3.84 -17.67 -2.75
CA PRO A 19 5.07 -17.43 -2.00
C PRO A 19 4.86 -16.28 -1.00
N MET A 20 5.05 -16.58 0.28
CA MET A 20 5.12 -15.60 1.36
C MET A 20 6.43 -14.81 1.24
N THR A 21 6.37 -13.56 0.78
CA THR A 21 7.53 -12.66 0.81
C THR A 21 7.69 -12.12 2.23
N SER A 22 8.80 -12.49 2.86
CA SER A 22 9.21 -12.04 4.20
C SER A 22 9.55 -10.54 4.19
N ASN A 23 8.84 -9.76 5.02
CA ASN A 23 9.17 -8.36 5.30
C ASN A 23 10.32 -8.29 6.30
N PHE A 24 11.51 -7.87 5.84
CA PHE A 24 12.67 -7.62 6.69
C PHE A 24 12.45 -6.29 7.46
N ILE A 25 12.29 -6.37 8.78
CA ILE A 25 12.22 -5.21 9.68
C ILE A 25 13.62 -4.97 10.24
N PRO A 26 14.31 -3.84 9.95
CA PRO A 26 15.54 -3.50 10.63
C PRO A 26 15.24 -2.95 12.03
N THR A 27 15.62 -3.68 13.07
CA THR A 27 15.62 -3.20 14.46
C THR A 27 16.84 -2.33 14.71
N HIS A 28 16.63 -1.04 15.00
CA HIS A 28 17.68 -0.15 15.50
C HIS A 28 17.93 -0.44 16.99
N ASP A 29 18.94 -1.24 17.29
CA ASP A 29 19.44 -1.38 18.66
C ASP A 29 20.32 -0.18 19.02
N LYS A 30 19.87 0.51 20.08
CA LYS A 30 20.58 1.57 20.78
C LYS A 30 21.86 1.03 21.40
N GLN A 31 23.01 1.52 20.97
CA GLN A 31 24.23 1.42 21.78
C GLN A 31 24.30 2.62 22.72
N ALA A 32 23.94 2.36 23.98
CA ALA A 32 24.30 3.18 25.11
C ALA A 32 25.64 2.65 25.67
N GLY A 33 26.62 3.53 25.84
CA GLY A 33 27.83 3.24 26.58
C GLY A 33 29.01 4.09 26.16
N SER A 34 29.33 5.11 26.96
CA SER A 34 30.44 5.04 27.91
C SER A 34 30.62 6.39 28.61
N GLN A 35 30.61 6.33 29.93
CA GLN A 35 30.90 7.42 30.86
C GLN A 35 32.34 7.19 31.32
N LEU A 36 33.23 8.13 31.04
CA LEU A 36 34.56 8.21 31.64
C LEU A 36 34.78 9.67 32.04
N ASP A 37 34.77 9.92 33.34
CA ASP A 37 35.26 11.15 33.96
C ASP A 37 36.79 11.13 33.94
N GLU A 38 37.45 12.16 33.39
CA GLU A 38 38.74 12.63 33.93
C GLU A 38 39.07 14.06 33.47
N ALA A 39 39.60 14.84 34.40
CA ALA A 39 39.75 16.29 34.36
C ALA A 39 40.83 16.79 33.39
N ILE A 40 40.54 17.86 32.64
CA ILE A 40 41.56 18.74 32.04
C ILE A 40 41.16 20.21 32.22
N VAL A 41 41.88 20.83 33.15
CA VAL A 41 42.38 22.22 33.28
C VAL A 41 41.97 23.23 32.19
N GLU A 42 41.55 24.43 32.65
CA GLU A 42 41.39 25.67 31.87
C GLU A 42 42.60 26.00 30.97
N ASP A 43 42.37 26.55 29.78
CA ASP A 43 42.79 27.91 29.39
C ASP A 43 42.61 28.09 27.85
N HIS A 44 42.29 29.33 27.47
CA HIS A 44 42.25 29.92 26.14
C HIS A 44 40.91 29.86 25.39
N SER A 45 40.00 30.76 25.79
CA SER A 45 38.92 31.25 24.92
C SER A 45 39.48 32.09 23.77
N VAL A 46 40.17 31.48 22.82
CA VAL A 46 40.36 32.08 21.50
C VAL A 46 39.14 31.67 20.69
N SER A 47 38.11 32.53 20.67
CA SER A 47 36.97 32.30 19.79
C SER A 47 37.49 32.27 18.35
N PRO A 48 37.36 31.16 17.61
CA PRO A 48 37.79 31.11 16.23
C PRO A 48 36.90 32.08 15.45
N THR A 49 37.49 33.16 14.94
CA THR A 49 36.76 34.07 14.03
C THR A 49 36.35 33.26 12.81
N LEU A 50 35.04 32.98 12.71
CA LEU A 50 34.50 32.25 11.57
C LEU A 50 34.78 33.03 10.28
N PRO A 51 35.18 32.35 9.20
CA PRO A 51 35.29 33.00 7.91
C PRO A 51 33.92 33.55 7.50
N GLU A 52 33.91 34.80 7.04
CA GLU A 52 32.71 35.46 6.54
C GLU A 52 32.27 34.74 5.25
N ILE A 53 31.09 34.11 5.28
CA ILE A 53 30.54 33.41 4.11
C ILE A 53 30.03 34.50 3.15
N PRO A 54 30.55 34.58 1.91
CA PRO A 54 30.03 35.53 0.93
C PRO A 54 28.55 35.22 0.69
N ASN A 55 27.66 36.21 0.85
CA ASN A 55 26.25 36.09 0.52
C ASN A 55 26.12 35.73 -0.97
N PRO A 56 25.81 34.47 -1.33
CA PRO A 56 25.64 34.13 -2.71
C PRO A 56 24.21 34.53 -3.09
N ASP A 57 24.07 35.38 -4.11
CA ASP A 57 22.78 35.59 -4.76
C ASP A 57 22.41 34.29 -5.47
N LEU A 58 21.88 33.32 -4.70
CA LEU A 58 21.44 31.99 -5.09
C LEU A 58 20.14 32.13 -5.89
N LYS A 59 20.24 32.76 -7.05
CA LYS A 59 19.25 32.59 -8.12
C LYS A 59 19.47 31.20 -8.71
N LEU A 60 19.02 30.20 -7.96
CA LEU A 60 18.94 28.82 -8.42
C LEU A 60 17.81 28.77 -9.44
N ASP A 61 18.14 29.03 -10.70
CA ASP A 61 17.25 28.68 -11.78
C ASP A 61 17.30 27.15 -11.93
N PHE A 62 16.17 26.48 -11.70
CA PHE A 62 16.10 25.02 -11.80
C PHE A 62 16.44 24.53 -13.22
N SER A 63 16.43 25.42 -14.22
CA SER A 63 16.90 25.13 -15.57
C SER A 63 18.42 25.01 -15.72
N ASP A 64 19.22 25.48 -14.76
CA ASP A 64 20.68 25.27 -14.73
C ASP A 64 21.08 23.95 -14.04
N ILE A 65 20.22 23.45 -13.15
CA ILE A 65 20.41 22.17 -12.44
C ILE A 65 19.90 20.99 -13.29
N ILE A 66 18.82 21.24 -14.02
CA ILE A 66 18.19 20.29 -14.94
C ILE A 66 18.78 20.57 -16.32
N GLY A 67 19.91 19.90 -16.63
CA GLY A 67 20.49 19.91 -17.96
C GLY A 67 19.50 19.44 -19.04
N PRO A 68 19.85 19.54 -20.35
CA PRO A 68 18.94 19.17 -21.44
C PRO A 68 18.35 17.78 -21.20
N SER A 69 17.02 17.67 -21.32
CA SER A 69 16.24 16.54 -20.80
C SER A 69 16.95 15.19 -21.02
N SER A 70 17.49 14.63 -19.95
CA SER A 70 18.17 13.33 -20.01
C SER A 70 17.16 12.26 -20.39
N ALA A 71 17.61 11.20 -21.05
CA ALA A 71 16.81 9.98 -21.25
C ALA A 71 16.25 9.40 -19.92
N GLU A 72 16.80 9.79 -18.77
CA GLU A 72 16.27 9.49 -17.44
C GLU A 72 15.01 10.28 -17.07
N GLU A 73 14.88 11.54 -17.48
CA GLU A 73 13.69 12.35 -17.21
C GLU A 73 12.48 11.84 -17.99
N GLU A 74 12.69 11.45 -19.26
CA GLU A 74 11.64 10.83 -20.07
C GLU A 74 11.15 9.52 -19.42
N LYS A 75 12.08 8.73 -18.84
CA LYS A 75 11.73 7.52 -18.08
C LYS A 75 10.97 7.85 -16.80
N VAL A 76 11.35 8.91 -16.07
CA VAL A 76 10.62 9.37 -14.87
C VAL A 76 9.20 9.80 -15.24
N GLN A 77 9.05 10.59 -16.31
CA GLN A 77 7.74 11.06 -16.77
C GLN A 77 6.84 9.90 -17.22
N LYS A 78 7.39 8.91 -17.95
CA LYS A 78 6.68 7.68 -18.31
C LYS A 78 6.26 6.88 -17.08
N ARG A 79 7.14 6.76 -16.07
CA ARG A 79 6.81 6.08 -14.81
C ARG A 79 5.69 6.79 -14.07
N ALA A 80 5.73 8.11 -13.97
CA ALA A 80 4.66 8.90 -13.36
C ALA A 80 3.31 8.70 -14.07
N SER A 81 3.30 8.73 -15.41
CA SER A 81 2.10 8.46 -16.21
C SER A 81 1.55 7.05 -15.99
N ASN A 82 2.43 6.05 -15.89
CA ASN A 82 2.02 4.68 -15.62
C ASN A 82 1.43 4.53 -14.21
N VAL A 83 2.05 5.10 -13.19
CA VAL A 83 1.54 5.06 -11.81
C VAL A 83 0.13 5.66 -11.73
N LEU A 84 -0.11 6.79 -12.41
CA LEU A 84 -1.44 7.39 -12.47
C LEU A 84 -2.48 6.44 -13.10
N LYS A 85 -2.15 5.86 -14.26
CA LYS A 85 -3.03 4.88 -14.94
C LYS A 85 -3.29 3.64 -14.08
N LEU A 86 -2.28 3.18 -13.32
CA LEU A 86 -2.43 2.07 -12.39
C LEU A 86 -3.33 2.44 -11.20
N ALA A 87 -3.22 3.66 -10.68
CA ALA A 87 -4.09 4.15 -9.61
C ALA A 87 -5.56 4.18 -10.05
N GLU A 88 -5.85 4.73 -11.24
CA GLU A 88 -7.20 4.74 -11.81
C GLU A 88 -7.80 3.33 -11.96
N LYS A 89 -7.00 2.39 -12.48
CA LYS A 89 -7.43 1.00 -12.64
C LYS A 89 -7.67 0.32 -11.29
N ASN A 90 -6.82 0.56 -10.29
CA ASN A 90 -7.00 0.04 -8.94
C ASN A 90 -8.29 0.56 -8.30
N GLU A 91 -8.57 1.86 -8.43
CA GLU A 91 -9.82 2.44 -7.93
C GLU A 91 -11.04 1.83 -8.61
N LYS A 92 -10.99 1.62 -9.93
CA LYS A 92 -12.07 0.92 -10.66
C LYS A 92 -12.29 -0.51 -10.14
N LEU A 93 -11.22 -1.28 -9.96
CA LEU A 93 -11.30 -2.65 -9.47
C LEU A 93 -11.82 -2.71 -8.04
N LYS A 94 -11.42 -1.77 -7.17
CA LYS A 94 -11.99 -1.64 -5.82
C LYS A 94 -13.48 -1.38 -5.85
N ALA A 95 -13.95 -0.50 -6.73
CA ALA A 95 -15.37 -0.21 -6.89
C ALA A 95 -16.15 -1.43 -7.36
N GLU A 96 -15.59 -2.21 -8.29
CA GLU A 96 -16.20 -3.45 -8.78
C GLU A 96 -16.28 -4.53 -7.68
N LEU A 97 -15.19 -4.72 -6.92
CA LEU A 97 -15.17 -5.64 -5.78
C LEU A 97 -16.21 -5.25 -4.74
N LYS A 98 -16.30 -3.96 -4.41
CA LYS A 98 -17.33 -3.45 -3.49
C LYS A 98 -18.74 -3.74 -4.01
N ALA A 99 -19.01 -3.44 -5.28
CA ALA A 99 -20.31 -3.73 -5.88
C ALA A 99 -20.66 -5.23 -5.88
N MET A 100 -19.66 -6.10 -6.04
CA MET A 100 -19.84 -7.54 -5.95
C MET A 100 -20.13 -7.99 -4.51
N THR A 101 -19.39 -7.46 -3.53
CA THR A 101 -19.63 -7.71 -2.10
C THR A 101 -21.03 -7.26 -1.68
N ASP A 102 -21.45 -6.05 -2.06
CA ASP A 102 -22.79 -5.53 -1.73
C ASP A 102 -23.90 -6.45 -2.28
N ARG A 103 -23.69 -7.02 -3.47
CA ARG A 103 -24.64 -7.99 -4.06
C ARG A 103 -24.70 -9.29 -3.29
N ILE A 104 -23.55 -9.80 -2.85
CA ILE A 104 -23.47 -11.03 -2.04
C ILE A 104 -24.14 -10.81 -0.69
N GLU A 105 -23.82 -9.70 -0.02
CA GLU A 105 -24.42 -9.35 1.28
C GLU A 105 -25.94 -9.20 1.19
N ALA A 106 -26.45 -8.56 0.12
CA ALA A 106 -27.89 -8.45 -0.10
C ALA A 106 -28.55 -9.82 -0.32
N ALA A 107 -27.89 -10.73 -1.03
CA ALA A 107 -28.39 -12.09 -1.23
C ALA A 107 -28.40 -12.89 0.07
N GLU A 108 -27.34 -12.76 0.89
CA GLU A 108 -27.25 -13.39 2.21
C GLU A 108 -28.35 -12.88 3.16
N ARG A 109 -28.58 -11.57 3.20
CA ARG A 109 -29.68 -10.99 4.00
C ARG A 109 -31.04 -11.53 3.61
N ARG A 110 -31.32 -11.65 2.30
CA ARG A 110 -32.58 -12.23 1.82
C ARG A 110 -32.73 -13.70 2.23
N LYS A 111 -31.63 -14.47 2.18
CA LYS A 111 -31.64 -15.88 2.59
C LYS A 111 -31.96 -16.01 4.08
N ILE A 112 -31.33 -15.19 4.93
CA ILE A 112 -31.55 -15.20 6.38
C ILE A 112 -33.02 -14.87 6.69
N GLN A 113 -33.56 -13.80 6.10
CA GLN A 113 -34.96 -13.42 6.30
C GLN A 113 -35.94 -14.52 5.89
N LEU A 114 -35.69 -15.19 4.76
CA LEU A 114 -36.52 -16.31 4.33
C LEU A 114 -36.43 -17.51 5.28
N THR A 115 -35.26 -17.81 5.83
CA THR A 115 -35.13 -18.88 6.81
C THR A 115 -35.83 -18.55 8.13
N GLU A 116 -35.73 -17.30 8.59
CA GLU A 116 -36.42 -16.85 9.80
C GLU A 116 -37.94 -16.89 9.63
N GLN A 117 -38.46 -16.44 8.49
CA GLN A 117 -39.89 -16.52 8.17
C GLN A 117 -40.40 -17.96 8.17
N LYS A 118 -39.67 -18.88 7.52
CA LYS A 118 -40.04 -20.30 7.51
C LYS A 118 -40.07 -20.92 8.90
N LEU A 119 -39.04 -20.63 9.71
CA LEU A 119 -38.99 -21.11 11.10
C LEU A 119 -40.16 -20.55 11.94
N ALA A 120 -40.50 -19.28 11.75
CA ALA A 120 -41.63 -18.66 12.43
C ALA A 120 -42.99 -19.26 12.00
N GLU A 121 -43.15 -19.58 10.71
CA GLU A 121 -44.34 -20.27 10.19
C GLU A 121 -44.48 -21.68 10.76
N GLU A 122 -43.39 -22.46 10.81
CA GLU A 122 -43.38 -23.81 11.39
C GLU A 122 -43.77 -23.79 12.88
N LEU A 123 -43.19 -22.87 13.66
CA LEU A 123 -43.53 -22.69 15.09
C LEU A 123 -44.99 -22.30 15.31
N SER A 124 -45.59 -21.52 14.40
CA SER A 124 -47.00 -21.12 14.49
C SER A 124 -47.98 -22.23 14.06
N GLN A 125 -47.53 -23.25 13.32
CA GLN A 125 -48.36 -24.39 12.91
C GLN A 125 -48.34 -25.53 13.93
N GLU A 126 -47.37 -25.56 14.84
CA GLU A 126 -47.24 -26.57 15.92
C GLU A 126 -47.92 -26.17 17.25
N SER A 127 -48.43 -24.94 17.39
CA SER A 127 -49.23 -24.48 18.54
C SER A 127 -50.73 -24.49 18.25
#